data_AF-A0A2E6ZKX8-F1
#
_entry.id   AF-A0A2E6ZKX8-F1
#
_cell.length_a   1.000
_cell.length_b   1.000
_cell.length_c   1.000
_cell.angle_alpha   90.00
_cell.angle_beta   90.00
_cell.angle_gamma   90.00
#
_symmetry.space_group_name_H-M   'P 1'
#
loop_
_entity.id
_entity.type
_entity.pdbx_description
1 polymer ?
#
loop_
_entity_poly.entity_id
_entity_poly.type
_entity_poly.pdbx_seq_one_letter_code
_entity_poly.pdbx_strand_id
1 'polypeptide(L)'
;MKRLRRYLVAGILVWVPLVVTYLLLKFAVGIMDRTLLLIPEPYRPETLLGINIPGLGIILAISVLLLTGLLAANFVGRAFVGRWESLMDRIPFVRAIYSGAKNFAEMVFSDSSQS
;
A
#
# COMPACT_ATOMS: atom_id res chain seq x y z
N MET A 1 23.64 -16.47 -25.18
CA MET A 1 23.42 -16.04 -23.77
C MET A 1 22.88 -14.60 -23.62
N LYS A 2 23.48 -13.56 -24.24
CA LYS A 2 23.00 -12.16 -24.11
C LYS A 2 21.55 -11.92 -24.59
N ARG A 3 21.12 -12.57 -25.68
CA ARG A 3 19.73 -12.45 -26.19
C ARG A 3 18.68 -13.06 -25.26
N LEU A 4 18.95 -14.24 -24.69
CA LEU A 4 18.04 -14.90 -23.75
C LEU A 4 17.85 -14.08 -22.47
N ARG A 5 18.95 -13.57 -21.90
CA ARG A 5 18.91 -12.67 -20.73
C ARG A 5 18.05 -11.43 -21.00
N ARG A 6 18.14 -10.85 -22.20
CA ARG A 6 17.33 -9.69 -22.59
C ARG A 6 15.83 -10.00 -22.58
N TYR A 7 15.42 -11.15 -23.13
CA TYR A 7 14.01 -11.54 -23.11
C TYR A 7 13.49 -11.85 -21.70
N LEU A 8 14.30 -12.51 -20.87
CA LEU A 8 13.93 -12.77 -19.47
C LEU A 8 13.78 -11.47 -18.66
N VAL A 9 14.74 -10.54 -18.80
CA VAL A 9 14.66 -9.24 -18.12
C VAL A 9 13.45 -8.44 -18.61
N ALA A 10 13.18 -8.43 -19.91
CA ALA A 10 11.99 -7.77 -20.46
C ALA A 10 10.69 -8.39 -19.92
N GLY A 11 10.61 -9.73 -19.85
CA GLY A 11 9.46 -10.43 -19.26
C GLY A 11 9.26 -10.07 -17.78
N ILE A 12 10.33 -10.09 -16.99
CA ILE A 12 10.27 -9.67 -15.58
C ILE A 12 9.79 -8.22 -15.47
N LEU A 13 10.36 -7.31 -16.26
CA LEU A 13 10.02 -5.89 -16.21
C LEU A 13 8.53 -5.62 -16.47
N VAL A 14 7.91 -6.39 -17.37
CA VAL A 14 6.48 -6.30 -17.67
C VAL A 14 5.61 -6.87 -16.55
N TRP A 15 6.03 -7.99 -15.94
CA TRP A 15 5.24 -8.66 -14.90
C TRP A 15 5.39 -8.05 -13.51
N VAL A 16 6.54 -7.46 -13.19
CA VAL A 16 6.83 -6.83 -11.89
C VAL A 16 5.71 -5.88 -11.43
N PRO A 17 5.25 -4.88 -12.20
CA PRO A 17 4.23 -3.95 -11.72
C PRO A 17 2.89 -4.64 -11.41
N LEU A 18 2.50 -5.66 -12.17
CA LEU A 18 1.28 -6.43 -11.92
C LEU A 18 1.39 -7.25 -10.63
N VAL A 19 2.52 -7.94 -10.44
CA VAL A 19 2.77 -8.73 -9.23
C VAL A 19 2.83 -7.83 -8.00
N VAL A 20 3.51 -6.69 -8.09
CA VAL A 20 3.57 -5.71 -7.00
C VAL A 20 2.18 -5.21 -6.63
N THR A 21 1.35 -4.86 -7.62
CA THR A 21 -0.04 -4.43 -7.37
C THR A 21 -0.84 -5.51 -6.66
N TYR A 22 -0.77 -6.75 -7.15
CA TYR A 22 -1.46 -7.88 -6.53
C TYR A 22 -1.00 -8.12 -5.08
N LEU A 23 0.32 -8.05 -4.82
CA LEU A 23 0.87 -8.20 -3.48
C LEU A 23 0.39 -7.10 -2.53
N LEU A 24 0.37 -5.84 -2.98
CA LEU A 24 -0.11 -4.71 -2.18
C LEU A 24 -1.59 -4.87 -1.83
N LEU A 25 -2.43 -5.22 -2.81
CA LEU A 25 -3.85 -5.46 -2.57
C LEU A 25 -4.06 -6.63 -1.60
N LYS A 26 -3.40 -7.76 -1.84
CA LYS A 26 -3.48 -8.93 -0.95
C LYS A 26 -3.04 -8.60 0.48
N PHE A 27 -1.97 -7.81 0.63
CA PHE A 27 -1.46 -7.38 1.92
C PHE A 27 -2.47 -6.46 2.63
N ALA A 28 -2.99 -5.43 1.95
CA ALA A 28 -3.96 -4.51 2.51
C ALA A 28 -5.24 -5.24 2.95
N VAL A 29 -5.80 -6.08 2.08
CA VAL A 29 -6.98 -6.91 2.39
C VAL A 29 -6.72 -7.84 3.56
N GLY A 30 -5.56 -8.51 3.58
CA GLY A 30 -5.19 -9.41 4.68
C GLY A 30 -5.07 -8.72 6.04
N ILE A 31 -4.63 -7.45 6.09
CA ILE A 31 -4.65 -6.66 7.33
C ILE A 31 -6.10 -6.38 7.75
N MET A 32 -6.97 -6.02 6.81
CA MET A 32 -8.37 -5.74 7.10
C MET A 32 -9.11 -6.98 7.60
N ASP A 33 -8.92 -8.13 6.94
CA ASP A 33 -9.49 -9.42 7.36
C ASP A 33 -9.04 -9.80 8.78
N ARG A 34 -7.76 -9.59 9.13
CA ARG A 34 -7.27 -9.84 10.50
C ARG A 34 -7.86 -8.87 11.52
N THR A 35 -8.10 -7.63 11.12
CA THR A 35 -8.68 -6.61 12.00
C THR A 35 -10.11 -6.99 12.39
N LEU A 36 -10.87 -7.58 11.46
CA LEU A 36 -12.21 -8.12 11.75
C LEU A 36 -12.20 -9.23 12.80
N LEU A 37 -11.15 -10.06 12.84
CA LEU A 37 -11.01 -11.13 13.85
C LEU A 37 -10.74 -10.59 15.26
N LEU A 38 -10.14 -9.39 15.38
CA LEU A 38 -9.91 -8.71 16.67
C LEU A 38 -11.19 -8.15 17.28
N ILE A 39 -12.27 -8.04 16.49
CA ILE A 39 -13.57 -7.60 16.96
C ILE A 39 -14.25 -8.79 17.68
N PRO A 40 -14.71 -8.61 18.94
CA PRO A 40 -15.46 -9.64 19.65
C PRO A 40 -16.66 -10.12 18.83
N GLU A 41 -16.92 -11.43 18.86
CA GLU A 41 -18.05 -12.11 18.18
C GLU A 41 -19.35 -11.28 18.05
N PRO A 42 -19.90 -10.65 19.11
CA PRO A 42 -21.16 -9.91 19.00
C PRO A 42 -21.11 -8.64 18.14
N TYR A 43 -19.91 -8.07 17.92
CA TYR A 43 -19.73 -6.86 17.12
C TYR A 43 -19.21 -7.16 15.71
N ARG A 44 -19.04 -8.44 15.34
CA ARG A 44 -18.62 -8.79 14.00
C ARG A 44 -19.73 -8.47 13.00
N PRO A 45 -19.39 -7.95 11.81
CA PRO A 45 -20.38 -7.63 10.78
C PRO A 45 -21.22 -8.86 10.39
N GLU A 46 -20.61 -10.05 10.44
CA GLU A 46 -21.22 -11.35 10.16
C GLU A 46 -22.35 -11.67 11.15
N THR A 47 -22.13 -11.41 12.43
CA THR A 47 -23.09 -11.64 13.53
C THR A 47 -24.17 -10.56 13.58
N LEU A 48 -23.82 -9.32 13.21
CA LEU A 48 -24.75 -8.17 13.19
C LEU A 48 -25.69 -8.18 11.99
N LEU A 49 -25.21 -8.60 10.81
CA LEU A 49 -25.99 -8.64 9.58
C LEU A 49 -26.61 -10.03 9.33
N GLY A 50 -26.21 -11.06 10.08
CA GLY A 50 -26.73 -12.44 9.95
C GLY A 50 -26.34 -13.12 8.63
N ILE A 51 -25.45 -12.51 7.85
CA ILE A 51 -24.96 -13.00 6.56
C ILE A 51 -23.44 -12.88 6.51
N ASN A 52 -22.78 -13.98 6.14
CA ASN A 52 -21.36 -13.93 5.79
C ASN A 52 -21.22 -13.22 4.44
N ILE A 53 -20.61 -12.04 4.42
CA ILE A 53 -20.35 -11.31 3.19
C ILE A 53 -18.90 -11.62 2.76
N PRO A 54 -18.69 -12.56 1.83
CA PRO A 54 -17.36 -12.85 1.31
C PRO A 54 -16.79 -11.60 0.62
N GLY A 55 -15.57 -11.21 0.98
CA GLY A 55 -14.92 -10.03 0.41
C GLY A 55 -15.10 -8.72 1.19
N LEU A 56 -15.66 -8.76 2.42
CA LEU A 56 -15.70 -7.58 3.31
C LEU A 56 -14.34 -6.91 3.50
N GLY A 57 -13.26 -7.68 3.63
CA GLY A 57 -11.91 -7.13 3.74
C GLY A 57 -11.50 -6.29 2.53
N ILE A 58 -12.01 -6.59 1.34
CA ILE A 58 -11.75 -5.80 0.12
C ILE A 58 -12.44 -4.45 0.21
N ILE A 59 -13.71 -4.44 0.58
CA ILE A 59 -14.49 -3.20 0.75
C ILE A 59 -13.83 -2.32 1.82
N LEU A 60 -13.49 -2.90 2.98
CA LEU A 60 -12.81 -2.19 4.06
C LEU A 60 -11.44 -1.67 3.62
N ALA A 61 -10.65 -2.45 2.90
CA ALA A 61 -9.35 -2.02 2.40
C ALA A 61 -9.49 -0.83 1.47
N ILE A 62 -10.45 -0.88 0.53
CA ILE A 62 -10.73 0.24 -0.39
C ILE A 62 -11.17 1.48 0.39
N SER A 63 -12.10 1.33 1.34
CA SER A 63 -12.56 2.46 2.17
C SER A 63 -11.42 3.10 2.95
N VAL A 64 -10.57 2.30 3.62
CA VAL A 64 -9.43 2.82 4.38
C VAL A 64 -8.39 3.46 3.46
N LEU A 65 -8.08 2.86 2.31
CA LEU A 65 -7.15 3.43 1.33
C LEU A 65 -7.66 4.77 0.78
N LEU A 66 -8.96 4.88 0.49
CA LEU A 66 -9.57 6.14 0.05
C LEU A 66 -9.51 7.21 1.14
N LEU A 67 -9.92 6.88 2.37
CA LEU A 67 -9.90 7.84 3.49
C LEU A 67 -8.47 8.32 3.78
N THR A 68 -7.50 7.40 3.84
CA THR A 68 -6.09 7.75 4.04
C THR A 68 -5.53 8.56 2.88
N GLY A 69 -5.89 8.23 1.63
CA GLY A 69 -5.51 9.01 0.44
C GLY A 69 -6.07 10.44 0.47
N LEU A 70 -7.34 10.60 0.87
CA LEU A 70 -7.97 11.91 1.04
C LEU A 70 -7.30 12.72 2.15
N LEU A 71 -6.95 12.10 3.28
CA LEU A 71 -6.23 12.75 4.37
C LEU A 71 -4.80 13.13 3.96
N ALA A 72 -4.13 12.28 3.18
CA ALA A 72 -2.79 12.56 2.67
C ALA A 72 -2.79 13.70 1.64
N ALA A 73 -3.79 13.75 0.76
CA ALA A 73 -3.97 14.80 -0.24
C ALA A 73 -4.33 16.16 0.40
N ASN A 74 -5.14 16.14 1.46
CA ASN A 74 -5.55 17.35 2.18
C ASN A 74 -4.55 17.71 3.28
N PHE A 75 -3.54 18.54 2.96
CA PHE A 75 -2.63 19.36 3.81
C PHE A 75 -2.06 18.82 5.15
N VAL A 76 -2.85 18.15 5.98
CA VAL A 76 -2.48 17.40 7.21
C VAL A 76 -1.29 16.46 6.96
N GLY A 77 -1.15 15.94 5.75
CA GLY A 77 -0.02 15.10 5.32
C GLY A 77 1.35 15.76 5.53
N ARG A 78 1.61 17.00 5.07
CA ARG A 78 2.98 17.53 5.03
C ARG A 78 3.62 17.70 6.42
N ALA A 79 2.85 18.21 7.39
CA ALA A 79 3.34 18.42 8.76
C ALA A 79 3.50 17.11 9.54
N PHE A 80 2.67 16.09 9.24
CA PHE A 80 2.75 14.79 9.88
C PHE A 80 3.86 13.92 9.27
N VAL A 81 3.96 13.91 7.93
CA VAL A 81 5.00 13.21 7.15
C VAL A 81 6.39 13.69 7.55
N GLY A 82 6.63 15.00 7.67
CA GLY A 82 7.93 15.52 8.09
C GLY A 82 8.35 15.08 9.50
N ARG A 83 7.41 15.01 10.46
CA ARG A 83 7.70 14.48 11.81
C ARG A 83 7.97 12.99 11.78
N TRP A 84 7.19 12.22 11.01
CA TRP A 84 7.37 10.78 10.89
C TRP A 84 8.71 10.42 10.23
N GLU A 85 9.13 11.17 9.20
CA GLU A 85 10.45 11.00 8.57
C GLU A 85 11.59 11.19 9.56
N SER A 86 11.52 12.22 10.40
CA SER A 86 12.55 12.46 11.43
C SER A 86 12.66 11.33 12.47
N LEU A 87 11.56 10.61 12.72
CA LEU A 87 11.54 9.45 13.61
C LEU A 87 12.14 8.22 12.92
N MET A 88 11.79 7.99 11.65
CA MET A 88 12.30 6.87 10.86
C MET A 88 13.78 7.02 10.51
N ASP A 89 14.29 8.25 10.37
CA ASP A 89 15.70 8.56 10.11
C ASP A 89 16.64 8.08 11.23
N ARG A 90 16.10 7.85 12.44
CA ARG A 90 16.87 7.32 13.58
C ARG A 90 17.04 5.80 13.56
N ILE A 91 16.31 5.10 12.70
CA ILE A 91 16.34 3.63 12.59
C ILE A 91 17.01 3.26 11.25
N PRO A 92 18.30 2.90 11.24
CA PRO A 92 19.12 2.83 10.03
C PRO A 92 18.62 1.83 8.98
N PHE A 93 17.97 0.74 9.38
CA PHE A 93 17.46 -0.27 8.45
C PHE A 93 16.15 0.17 7.76
N VAL A 94 15.27 0.85 8.51
CA VAL A 94 13.96 1.30 8.01
C VAL A 94 14.12 2.48 7.05
N ARG A 95 15.07 3.38 7.34
CA ARG A 95 15.38 4.55 6.52
C ARG A 95 15.72 4.19 5.07
N ALA A 96 16.54 3.17 4.84
CA ALA A 96 16.98 2.81 3.50
C ALA A 96 15.84 2.31 2.59
N ILE A 97 14.89 1.57 3.16
CA ILE A 97 13.72 1.05 2.42
C ILE A 97 12.73 2.20 2.15
N TYR A 98 12.48 3.04 3.16
CA TYR A 98 11.55 4.16 3.05
C TYR A 98 12.03 5.21 2.03
N SER A 99 13.31 5.60 2.11
CA SER A 99 13.89 6.60 1.20
C SER A 99 13.95 6.09 -0.24
N GLY A 100 14.29 4.81 -0.45
CA GLY A 100 14.28 4.19 -1.77
C GLY A 100 12.89 4.23 -2.43
N ALA A 101 11.84 3.87 -1.67
CA ALA A 101 10.47 3.92 -2.16
C ALA A 101 9.99 5.35 -2.43
N LYS A 102 10.29 6.30 -1.53
CA LYS A 102 9.94 7.71 -1.68
C LYS A 102 10.63 8.33 -2.91
N ASN A 103 11.92 8.11 -3.09
CA ASN A 103 12.68 8.64 -4.23
C ASN A 103 12.14 8.12 -5.57
N PHE A 104 11.74 6.84 -5.62
CA PHE A 104 11.13 6.27 -6.81
C PHE A 104 9.75 6.90 -7.10
N ALA A 105 8.92 7.07 -6.06
CA ALA A 105 7.64 7.75 -6.19
C ALA A 105 7.83 9.21 -6.65
N GLU A 106 8.71 9.96 -6.01
CA GLU A 106 9.03 11.34 -6.38
C GLU A 106 9.49 11.44 -7.82
N MET A 107 10.37 10.54 -8.28
CA MET A 107 10.80 10.50 -9.69
C MET A 107 9.64 10.26 -10.66
N VAL A 108 8.73 9.34 -10.34
CA VAL A 108 7.56 9.03 -11.19
C VAL A 108 6.54 10.18 -11.20
N PHE A 109 6.33 10.84 -10.05
CA PHE A 109 5.37 11.93 -9.93
C PHE A 109 5.96 13.30 -10.37
N SER A 110 7.26 13.54 -10.23
CA SER A 110 7.90 14.80 -10.63
C SER A 110 7.91 14.99 -12.15
N ASP A 111 8.06 13.91 -12.91
CA ASP A 111 8.02 13.94 -14.38
C ASP A 111 6.64 14.37 -14.92
N SER A 112 5.57 14.16 -14.14
CA SER A 112 4.19 14.53 -14.51
C SER A 112 3.83 16.01 -14.25
N SER A 113 4.72 16.78 -13.61
CA SER A 113 4.48 18.19 -13.26
C SER A 113 5.09 19.20 -14.24
N GLN A 114 5.66 18.72 -15.35
CA GLN A 114 6.28 19.52 -16.39
C GLN A 114 5.71 19.17 -17.77
N SER A 115 4.40 19.37 -17.92
CA SER A 115 3.70 19.43 -19.22
C SER A 115 2.43 20.26 -19.09
#